data_AF-A0A392QW15-F1
#
_entry.id   AF-A0A392QW15-F1
#
_cell.length_a   1.000
_cell.length_b   1.000
_cell.length_c   1.000
_cell.angle_alpha   90.00
_cell.angle_beta   90.00
_cell.angle_gamma   90.00
#
_symmetry.space_group_name_H-M   'P 1'
#
loop_
_entity.id
_entity.type
_entity.pdbx_description
1 polymer ?
#
loop_
_entity_poly.entity_id
_entity_poly.type
_entity_poly.pdbx_seq_one_letter_code
_entity_poly.pdbx_strand_id
1 'polypeptide(L)'
;ANSGGIRLGHTRNKTCPLDVIRDPNSIGEPIFFSPPGDLDFIPTLTDLTIDILNHGPCIQYSRIWKTSLVGSGFSGLFFVSTGGRPGDLDSKFKIVRLEGDIYSFKYCPSVPGVICDPVGTFVDTDGTKVLAIGKGIDEPYYVRFQRKLPLFLSRSIKI
;
A
#
# COMPACT_ATOMS: atom_id res chain seq x y z
N ALA A 1 5.59 -11.82 17.52
CA ALA A 1 4.63 -11.62 16.41
C ALA A 1 4.36 -10.13 16.29
N ASN A 2 4.88 -9.47 15.26
CA ASN A 2 4.56 -8.07 15.01
C ASN A 2 3.17 -8.04 14.35
N SER A 3 2.11 -8.08 15.17
CA SER A 3 0.73 -7.86 14.77
C SER A 3 0.53 -6.39 14.39
N GLY A 4 -0.28 -6.12 13.38
CA GLY A 4 -0.67 -4.75 12.98
C GLY A 4 -1.28 -4.69 11.59
N GLY A 5 -2.38 -3.96 11.46
CA GLY A 5 -3.07 -3.73 10.20
C GLY A 5 -2.58 -2.48 9.47
N ILE A 6 -2.95 -2.38 8.20
CA ILE A 6 -2.70 -1.20 7.38
C ILE A 6 -3.83 -0.19 7.58
N ARG A 7 -3.51 1.06 7.87
CA ARG A 7 -4.49 2.16 7.93
C ARG A 7 -3.90 3.47 7.44
N LEU A 8 -4.71 4.52 7.42
CA LEU A 8 -4.24 5.87 7.17
C LEU A 8 -3.75 6.55 8.46
N GLY A 9 -2.71 7.35 8.32
CA GLY A 9 -2.11 8.10 9.42
C GLY A 9 -1.52 9.44 8.97
N HIS A 10 -1.46 10.37 9.93
CA HIS A 10 -0.67 11.59 9.80
C HIS A 10 0.80 11.25 10.03
N THR A 11 1.67 11.82 9.22
CA THR A 11 3.12 11.67 9.25
C THR A 11 3.72 12.98 8.75
N ARG A 12 5.03 13.19 8.86
CA ARG A 12 5.71 14.36 8.26
C ARG A 12 5.12 15.73 8.63
N ASN A 13 4.45 15.84 9.78
CA ASN A 13 3.72 17.04 10.23
C ASN A 13 2.78 17.64 9.17
N LYS A 14 2.13 16.79 8.35
CA LYS A 14 1.16 17.22 7.34
C LYS A 14 -0.26 16.77 7.69
N THR A 15 -1.24 17.61 7.36
CA THR A 15 -2.66 17.29 7.58
C THR A 15 -3.17 16.31 6.53
N CYS A 16 -2.96 16.59 5.24
CA CYS A 16 -3.39 15.74 4.12
C CYS A 16 -2.39 15.87 2.94
N PRO A 17 -2.38 14.92 1.97
CA PRO A 17 -3.02 13.60 2.02
C PRO A 17 -2.39 12.73 3.11
N LEU A 18 -3.12 11.72 3.59
CA LEU A 18 -2.65 10.81 4.63
C LEU A 18 -1.65 9.79 4.06
N ASP A 19 -0.76 9.30 4.91
CA ASP A 19 0.15 8.22 4.56
C ASP A 19 -0.42 6.87 4.96
N VAL A 20 -0.03 5.84 4.22
CA VAL A 20 -0.37 4.46 4.51
C VAL A 20 0.61 3.94 5.54
N ILE A 21 0.10 3.60 6.72
CA ILE A 21 0.90 3.21 7.86
C ILE A 21 0.52 1.83 8.37
N ARG A 22 1.46 1.21 9.07
CA ARG A 22 1.27 -0.02 9.82
C ARG A 22 1.02 0.34 11.28
N ASP A 23 -0.20 0.10 11.75
CA ASP A 23 -0.53 0.29 13.16
C ASP A 23 -0.55 -1.05 13.90
N PRO A 24 0.35 -1.27 14.88
CA PRO A 24 0.37 -2.49 15.67
C PRO A 24 -0.89 -2.73 16.51
N ASN A 25 -1.66 -1.68 16.80
CA ASN A 25 -2.83 -1.70 17.68
C ASN A 25 -4.16 -1.76 16.90
N SER A 26 -4.12 -1.88 15.57
CA SER A 26 -5.32 -1.92 14.72
C SER A 26 -5.35 -3.19 13.86
N ILE A 27 -6.57 -3.66 13.54
CA ILE A 27 -6.79 -4.69 12.50
C ILE A 27 -6.65 -4.12 11.08
N GLY A 28 -6.56 -2.80 10.95
CA GLY A 28 -6.44 -2.09 9.68
C GLY A 28 -7.76 -1.67 9.07
N GLU A 29 -7.66 -0.96 7.96
CA GLU A 29 -8.77 -0.52 7.12
C GLU A 29 -8.94 -1.44 5.90
N PRO A 30 -10.15 -1.56 5.35
CA PRO A 30 -10.37 -2.27 4.09
C PRO A 30 -9.56 -1.65 2.94
N ILE A 31 -8.87 -2.51 2.21
CA ILE A 31 -8.13 -2.18 0.99
C ILE A 31 -8.89 -2.80 -0.20
N PHE A 32 -8.98 -2.06 -1.29
CA PHE A 32 -9.58 -2.50 -2.54
C PHE A 32 -8.51 -2.57 -3.62
N PHE A 33 -8.59 -3.60 -4.44
CA PHE A 33 -7.68 -3.86 -5.55
C PHE A 33 -8.45 -3.80 -6.85
N SER A 34 -7.98 -2.96 -7.78
CA SER A 34 -8.54 -2.84 -9.11
C SER A 34 -7.48 -3.27 -10.13
N PRO A 35 -7.59 -4.48 -10.69
CA PRO A 35 -6.71 -4.91 -11.77
C PRO A 35 -7.03 -4.19 -13.07
N PRO A 36 -6.13 -4.25 -14.07
CA PRO A 36 -6.39 -3.69 -15.38
C PRO A 36 -7.38 -4.60 -16.14
N GLY A 37 -8.40 -3.99 -16.74
CA GLY A 37 -9.47 -4.70 -17.44
C GLY A 37 -10.47 -5.38 -16.51
N ASP A 38 -11.35 -6.19 -17.10
CA ASP A 38 -12.45 -6.85 -16.38
C ASP A 38 -12.06 -8.27 -15.95
N LEU A 39 -11.30 -8.37 -14.85
CA LEU A 39 -10.91 -9.66 -14.24
C LEU A 39 -11.78 -9.98 -13.01
N ASP A 40 -12.13 -11.25 -12.81
CA ASP A 40 -12.90 -11.75 -11.66
C ASP A 40 -12.01 -12.15 -10.45
N PHE A 41 -10.69 -11.97 -10.58
CA PHE A 41 -9.69 -12.25 -9.56
C PHE A 41 -8.61 -11.15 -9.53
N ILE A 42 -7.80 -11.10 -8.47
CA ILE A 42 -6.72 -10.13 -8.33
C ILE A 42 -5.39 -10.79 -8.72
N PRO A 43 -4.87 -10.59 -9.94
CA PRO A 43 -3.61 -11.20 -10.36
C PRO A 43 -2.41 -10.68 -9.56
N THR A 44 -1.52 -11.60 -9.21
CA THR A 44 -0.17 -11.27 -8.71
C THR A 44 0.72 -10.76 -9.84
N LEU A 45 1.74 -9.96 -9.51
CA LEU A 45 2.71 -9.38 -10.45
C LEU A 45 2.12 -8.48 -11.57
N THR A 46 0.85 -8.13 -11.49
CA THR A 46 0.16 -7.21 -12.40
C THR A 46 0.02 -5.82 -11.79
N ASP A 47 0.07 -4.77 -12.61
CA ASP A 47 -0.13 -3.39 -12.15
C ASP A 47 -1.56 -3.21 -11.63
N LEU A 48 -1.72 -3.03 -10.33
CA LEU A 48 -2.98 -2.80 -9.66
C LEU A 48 -3.10 -1.33 -9.26
N THR A 49 -4.31 -0.80 -9.35
CA THR A 49 -4.70 0.39 -8.57
C THR A 49 -5.16 -0.08 -7.19
N ILE A 50 -4.60 0.49 -6.13
CA ILE A 50 -4.91 0.13 -4.74
C ILE A 50 -5.59 1.32 -4.07
N ASP A 51 -6.77 1.08 -3.49
CA ASP A 51 -7.54 2.08 -2.75
C ASP A 51 -7.68 1.67 -1.30
N ILE A 52 -7.73 2.64 -0.40
CA ILE A 52 -8.00 2.42 1.03
C ILE A 52 -9.09 3.37 1.50
N LEU A 53 -9.96 2.90 2.40
CA LEU A 53 -11.00 3.77 2.94
C LEU A 53 -10.37 4.98 3.64
N ASN A 54 -10.84 6.15 3.24
CA ASN A 54 -10.45 7.43 3.82
C ASN A 54 -11.70 8.09 4.41
N HIS A 55 -11.63 8.42 5.69
CA HIS A 55 -12.70 9.07 6.43
C HIS A 55 -12.15 10.34 7.09
N GLY A 56 -13.06 11.24 7.49
CA GLY A 56 -12.69 12.45 8.22
C GLY A 56 -12.16 13.58 7.32
N PRO A 57 -11.20 14.40 7.78
CA PRO A 57 -10.90 15.72 7.21
C PRO A 57 -10.16 15.69 5.86
N CYS A 58 -9.66 14.52 5.43
CA CYS A 58 -8.95 14.35 4.16
C CYS A 58 -9.82 13.69 3.07
N ILE A 59 -11.14 13.59 3.26
CA ILE A 59 -12.05 12.86 2.35
C ILE A 59 -12.08 13.41 0.92
N GLN A 60 -11.73 14.68 0.73
CA GLN A 60 -11.60 15.35 -0.57
C GLN A 60 -10.41 14.87 -1.39
N TYR A 61 -9.42 14.22 -0.77
CA TYR A 61 -8.28 13.66 -1.46
C TYR A 61 -8.60 12.24 -1.95
N SER A 62 -8.08 11.90 -3.13
CA SER A 62 -8.19 10.55 -3.69
C SER A 62 -7.72 9.49 -2.70
N ARG A 63 -8.43 8.37 -2.65
CA ARG A 63 -8.16 7.20 -1.80
C ARG A 63 -7.09 6.27 -2.35
N ILE A 64 -6.67 6.54 -3.57
CA ILE A 64 -5.72 5.74 -4.32
C ILE A 64 -4.33 5.93 -3.74
N TRP A 65 -3.64 4.80 -3.55
CA TRP A 65 -2.25 4.75 -3.15
C TRP A 65 -1.37 5.33 -4.25
N LYS A 66 -0.36 6.08 -3.85
CA LYS A 66 0.73 6.52 -4.69
C LYS A 66 2.04 6.56 -3.93
N THR A 67 3.14 6.60 -4.66
CA THR A 67 4.46 6.89 -4.11
C THR A 67 4.65 8.40 -3.97
N SER A 68 5.15 8.84 -2.81
CA SER A 68 5.46 10.22 -2.49
C SER A 68 6.92 10.30 -2.06
N LEU A 69 7.75 10.98 -2.84
CA LEU A 69 9.15 11.20 -2.48
C LEU A 69 9.26 12.01 -1.19
N VAL A 70 10.13 11.55 -0.29
CA VAL A 70 10.49 12.16 0.99
C VAL A 70 11.99 12.29 1.07
N GLY A 71 12.46 13.47 1.46
CA GLY A 71 13.88 13.83 1.42
C GLY A 71 14.33 14.28 0.03
N SER A 72 15.65 14.38 -0.15
CA SER A 72 16.28 14.81 -1.40
C SER A 72 17.47 13.92 -1.75
N GLY A 73 17.79 13.85 -3.05
CA GLY A 73 18.96 13.12 -3.57
C GLY A 73 18.88 11.60 -3.48
N PHE A 74 20.04 10.93 -3.48
CA PHE A 74 20.18 9.46 -3.51
C PHE A 74 19.72 8.75 -2.22
N SER A 75 19.37 9.50 -1.18
CA SER A 75 18.82 9.00 0.09
C SER A 75 17.30 9.15 0.18
N GLY A 76 16.65 9.62 -0.90
CA GLY A 76 15.20 9.79 -0.92
C GLY A 76 14.47 8.46 -0.72
N LEU A 77 13.43 8.47 0.11
CA LEU A 77 12.50 7.37 0.29
C LEU A 77 11.17 7.73 -0.35
N PHE A 78 10.48 6.75 -0.92
CA PHE A 78 9.12 6.92 -1.40
C PHE A 78 8.16 6.39 -0.35
N PHE A 79 7.45 7.27 0.34
CA PHE A 79 6.37 6.85 1.22
C PHE A 79 5.14 6.49 0.38
N VAL A 80 4.38 5.50 0.84
CA VAL A 80 3.07 5.18 0.26
C VAL A 80 2.05 6.13 0.88
N SER A 81 1.43 6.95 0.06
CA SER A 81 0.46 7.99 0.45
C SER A 81 -0.84 7.83 -0.31
N THR A 82 -1.91 8.46 0.17
CA THR A 82 -3.11 8.67 -0.64
C THR A 82 -2.95 9.87 -1.59
N GLY A 83 -3.93 10.10 -2.46
CA GLY A 83 -3.90 11.18 -3.44
C GLY A 83 -3.37 10.77 -4.82
N GLY A 84 -3.29 9.47 -5.11
CA GLY A 84 -2.98 8.94 -6.44
C GLY A 84 -4.14 9.07 -7.43
N ARG A 85 -3.89 8.66 -8.68
CA ARG A 85 -4.92 8.57 -9.73
C ARG A 85 -4.80 7.24 -10.47
N PRO A 86 -5.92 6.66 -10.93
CA PRO A 86 -5.85 5.40 -11.67
C PRO A 86 -5.03 5.60 -12.95
N GLY A 87 -4.11 4.69 -13.22
CA GLY A 87 -3.27 4.72 -14.43
C GLY A 87 -1.98 5.52 -14.33
N ASP A 88 -1.84 6.40 -13.33
CA ASP A 88 -0.61 7.16 -13.10
C ASP A 88 0.55 6.22 -12.70
N LEU A 89 1.77 6.52 -13.16
CA LEU A 89 2.95 5.68 -12.92
C LEU A 89 3.28 5.53 -11.43
N ASP A 90 3.07 6.58 -10.63
CA ASP A 90 3.33 6.59 -9.19
C ASP A 90 2.28 5.81 -8.38
N SER A 91 1.17 5.42 -9.02
CA SER A 91 0.00 4.79 -8.42
C SER A 91 -0.16 3.31 -8.81
N LYS A 92 0.88 2.72 -9.44
CA LYS A 92 0.92 1.33 -9.91
C LYS A 92 1.70 0.44 -8.95
N PHE A 93 0.99 -0.41 -8.22
CA PHE A 93 1.57 -1.37 -7.28
C PHE A 93 1.29 -2.79 -7.73
N LYS A 94 2.09 -3.75 -7.27
CA LYS A 94 1.88 -5.17 -7.54
C LYS A 94 1.82 -5.95 -6.23
N ILE A 95 1.01 -7.00 -6.21
CA ILE A 95 1.04 -8.02 -5.16
C ILE A 95 2.01 -9.11 -5.58
N VAL A 96 2.87 -9.55 -4.66
CA VAL A 96 3.77 -10.69 -4.84
C VAL A 96 3.29 -11.80 -3.93
N ARG A 97 3.07 -12.99 -4.49
CA ARG A 97 2.80 -14.19 -3.70
C ARG A 97 4.10 -14.80 -3.22
N LEU A 98 4.14 -15.17 -1.95
CA LEU A 98 5.23 -15.88 -1.29
C LEU A 98 4.74 -17.30 -0.98
N GLU A 99 5.30 -17.95 0.04
CA GLU A 99 4.86 -19.28 0.45
C GLU A 99 3.48 -19.26 1.12
N GLY A 100 2.64 -20.23 0.73
CA GLY A 100 1.27 -20.37 1.25
C GLY A 100 0.37 -19.18 0.91
N ASP A 101 -0.31 -18.66 1.93
CA ASP A 101 -1.21 -17.49 1.86
C ASP A 101 -0.53 -16.19 2.34
N ILE A 102 0.81 -16.12 2.22
CA ILE A 102 1.60 -14.94 2.56
C ILE A 102 1.90 -14.17 1.28
N TYR A 103 1.70 -12.85 1.34
CA TYR A 103 1.91 -11.95 0.22
C TYR A 103 2.77 -10.76 0.66
N SER A 104 3.24 -9.98 -0.31
CA SER A 104 3.82 -8.66 -0.07
C SER A 104 3.39 -7.71 -1.19
N PHE A 105 3.66 -6.42 -1.00
CA PHE A 105 3.49 -5.42 -2.04
C PHE A 105 4.87 -5.05 -2.61
N LYS A 106 4.89 -4.68 -3.90
CA LYS A 106 6.05 -4.02 -4.51
C LYS A 106 5.59 -2.87 -5.38
N TYR A 107 6.44 -1.86 -5.50
CA TYR A 107 6.29 -0.82 -6.50
C TYR A 107 7.28 -1.12 -7.63
N CYS A 108 6.75 -1.56 -8.75
CA CYS A 108 7.53 -1.92 -9.93
C CYS A 108 6.64 -1.81 -11.16
N PRO A 109 6.26 -0.59 -11.59
CA PRO A 109 5.37 -0.40 -12.72
C PRO A 109 5.91 -1.10 -13.97
N SER A 110 5.04 -1.60 -14.86
CA SER A 110 5.43 -2.28 -16.10
C SER A 110 5.95 -1.31 -17.19
N VAL A 111 6.87 -0.41 -16.82
CA VAL A 111 7.57 0.51 -17.72
C VAL A 111 9.08 0.51 -17.40
N PRO A 112 9.96 0.60 -18.41
CA PRO A 112 11.41 0.60 -18.17
C PRO A 112 11.87 1.89 -17.48
N GLY A 113 13.00 1.81 -16.75
CA GLY A 113 13.65 2.98 -16.15
C GLY A 113 13.03 3.49 -14.85
N VAL A 114 12.05 2.78 -14.29
CA VAL A 114 11.43 3.09 -13.00
C VAL A 114 11.97 2.14 -11.93
N ILE A 115 12.05 2.63 -10.69
CA ILE A 115 12.40 1.84 -9.51
C ILE A 115 11.49 0.61 -9.38
N CYS A 116 12.07 -0.53 -9.02
CA CYS A 116 11.39 -1.82 -8.91
C CYS A 116 11.79 -2.48 -7.60
N ASP A 117 11.15 -2.05 -6.51
CA ASP A 117 11.54 -2.40 -5.16
C ASP A 117 10.35 -2.87 -4.31
N PRO A 118 10.60 -3.69 -3.28
CA PRO A 118 9.57 -4.10 -2.34
C PRO A 118 9.02 -2.90 -1.57
N VAL A 119 7.75 -3.00 -1.18
CA VAL A 119 7.17 -2.10 -0.17
C VAL A 119 7.44 -2.72 1.19
N GLY A 120 8.24 -2.04 2.01
CA GLY A 120 8.49 -2.40 3.40
C GLY A 120 7.93 -1.37 4.36
N THR A 121 8.49 -1.30 5.56
CA THR A 121 8.13 -0.30 6.57
C THR A 121 9.32 0.56 6.97
N PHE A 122 9.10 1.85 7.11
CA PHE A 122 10.06 2.81 7.65
C PHE A 122 9.50 3.42 8.94
N VAL A 123 10.35 3.71 9.92
CA VAL A 123 9.95 4.41 11.15
C VAL A 123 10.20 5.90 10.93
N ASP A 124 9.12 6.67 10.76
CA ASP A 124 9.22 8.13 10.67
C ASP A 124 9.68 8.73 12.02
N THR A 125 10.10 9.99 11.97
CA THR A 125 10.62 10.77 13.10
C THR A 125 9.70 10.83 14.32
N ASP A 126 8.39 10.68 14.11
CA ASP A 126 7.37 10.62 15.17
C ASP A 126 7.15 9.20 15.75
N GLY A 127 7.90 8.21 15.28
CA GLY A 127 7.78 6.80 15.65
C GLY A 127 6.73 6.03 14.84
N THR A 128 6.03 6.68 13.91
CA THR A 128 5.02 6.04 13.07
C THR A 128 5.67 5.11 12.06
N LYS A 129 5.18 3.88 11.95
CA LYS A 129 5.63 2.91 10.93
C LYS A 129 4.89 3.16 9.63
N VAL A 130 5.51 3.83 8.67
CA VAL A 130 4.94 4.13 7.34
C VAL A 130 5.35 3.07 6.33
N LEU A 131 4.48 2.76 5.36
CA LEU A 131 4.86 1.94 4.22
C LEU A 131 5.76 2.75 3.30
N ALA A 132 6.90 2.18 2.91
CA ALA A 132 7.92 2.89 2.15
C ALA A 132 8.62 1.99 1.13
N ILE A 133 9.23 2.63 0.14
CA ILE A 133 10.05 2.03 -0.91
C ILE A 133 11.34 2.84 -1.02
N GLY A 134 12.46 2.18 -1.26
CA GLY A 134 13.74 2.84 -1.54
C GLY A 134 14.89 2.18 -0.80
N LYS A 135 16.06 2.82 -0.88
CA LYS A 135 17.30 2.30 -0.33
C LYS A 135 17.19 2.11 1.19
N GLY A 136 17.54 0.92 1.69
CA GLY A 136 17.42 0.57 3.10
C GLY A 136 16.06 -0.01 3.50
N ILE A 137 15.14 -0.16 2.54
CA ILE A 137 13.90 -0.93 2.69
C ILE A 137 14.08 -2.27 1.98
N ASP A 138 14.91 -3.13 2.57
CA ASP A 138 15.28 -4.41 1.93
C ASP A 138 14.30 -5.55 2.30
N GLU A 139 13.60 -5.42 3.44
CA GLU A 139 12.63 -6.41 3.90
C GLU A 139 11.19 -6.00 3.50
N PRO A 140 10.49 -6.81 2.69
CA PRO A 140 9.09 -6.55 2.33
C PRO A 140 8.18 -6.61 3.55
N TYR A 141 7.12 -5.79 3.54
CA TYR A 141 6.06 -5.94 4.52
C TYR A 141 5.17 -7.13 4.15
N TYR A 142 5.29 -8.21 4.91
CA TYR A 142 4.50 -9.42 4.71
C TYR A 142 3.06 -9.24 5.20
N VAL A 143 2.10 -9.62 4.36
CA VAL A 143 0.66 -9.47 4.62
C VAL A 143 -0.10 -10.76 4.35
N ARG A 144 -1.22 -10.89 5.05
CA ARG A 144 -2.28 -11.86 4.74
C ARG A 144 -3.56 -11.10 4.51
N PHE A 145 -4.34 -11.52 3.53
CA PHE A 145 -5.62 -10.87 3.22
C PHE A 145 -6.76 -11.56 3.94
N GLN A 146 -7.53 -10.78 4.69
CA GLN A 146 -8.76 -11.22 5.32
C GLN A 146 -9.95 -10.58 4.61
N ARG A 147 -10.90 -11.39 4.14
CA ARG A 147 -12.04 -10.88 3.40
C ARG A 147 -13.02 -10.20 4.35
N LYS A 148 -13.35 -8.94 4.08
CA LYS A 148 -14.46 -8.26 4.73
C LYS A 148 -15.74 -8.53 3.93
N LEU A 149 -16.58 -9.42 4.43
CA LEU A 149 -17.89 -9.78 3.86
C LEU A 149 -18.99 -9.48 4.88
N PRO A 150 -20.25 -9.25 4.45
CA PRO A 150 -21.39 -9.52 5.32
C PRO A 150 -21.40 -11.02 5.67
N LEU A 151 -21.72 -11.34 6.93
CA LEU A 151 -21.58 -12.65 7.60
C LEU A 151 -22.13 -13.89 6.87
N PHE A 152 -22.87 -13.76 5.76
CA PHE A 152 -23.60 -14.86 5.11
C PHE A 152 -23.07 -15.29 3.73
N LEU A 153 -21.97 -14.70 3.21
CA LEU A 153 -21.44 -15.03 1.87
C LEU A 153 -19.94 -15.30 1.90
N SER A 154 -19.47 -16.22 2.75
CA SER A 154 -18.06 -16.65 2.75
C SER A 154 -17.73 -17.39 1.45
N ARG A 155 -17.08 -16.70 0.51
CA ARG A 155 -16.24 -17.32 -0.53
C ARG A 155 -14.79 -16.84 -0.32
N SER A 156 -13.82 -17.68 -0.64
CA SER A 156 -12.39 -17.32 -0.58
C SER A 156 -12.07 -16.10 -1.48
N ILE A 157 -11.12 -15.26 -1.07
CA ILE A 157 -10.55 -14.25 -1.97
C ILE A 157 -9.75 -15.02 -3.04
N LYS A 158 -10.00 -14.75 -4.32
CA LYS A 158 -9.16 -15.25 -5.41
C LYS A 158 -8.08 -14.21 -5.72
N ILE A 159 -6.87 -14.48 -5.25
CA ILE A 159 -5.62 -13.76 -5.56
C ILE A 159 -4.69 -14.75 -6.28
#